data_AF-A0A1S1M5T8-F1
#
_entry.id   AF-A0A1S1M5T8-F1
#
_cell.length_a   1.000
_cell.length_b   1.000
_cell.length_c   1.000
_cell.angle_alpha   90.00
_cell.angle_beta   90.00
_cell.angle_gamma   90.00
#
_symmetry.space_group_name_H-M   'P 1'
#
loop_
_entity.id
_entity.type
_entity.pdbx_description
1 polymer ?
#
loop_
_entity_poly.entity_id
_entity_poly.type
_entity_poly.pdbx_seq_one_letter_code
_entity_poly.pdbx_strand_id
1 'polypeptide(L)'
;MGAQWGPPPVIHGEPWWAWTVVAILVTCLAISLIWVGWMTLRRHEDALMYWLIMLSGVTVLPYFVEPWLDVIGATTYMTNALPYVTIADRPLPIFVPLVWVGTAPTALLVYEMIKKGWAAWTLISFAVIFGIGECIGEMVNSHFGLMRYYSNNALVYGVPLPSLVQNGGFLVMIAWVLVVIRPHMRGYRWAIIPFVAPGAYLAYTIICTLPNYFAIHLGLRPGPSWAIASLCTALNLLAVVIAAYSPTCQRYRDAVGATVLGPVRGAPSKQPVPVA
;
A
#
# COMPACT_ATOMS: atom_id res chain seq x y z
N MET A 1 14.46 -26.11 5.20
CA MET A 1 15.41 -25.09 5.71
C MET A 1 14.77 -23.73 5.45
N GLY A 2 14.78 -22.83 6.43
CA GLY A 2 14.16 -21.49 6.27
C GLY A 2 14.92 -20.60 5.30
N ALA A 3 14.35 -19.44 4.97
CA ALA A 3 15.12 -18.40 4.31
C ALA A 3 16.25 -17.96 5.24
N GLN A 4 17.47 -18.43 5.00
CA GLN A 4 18.63 -17.82 5.62
C GLN A 4 18.68 -16.35 5.17
N TRP A 5 19.22 -15.46 5.99
CA TRP A 5 19.51 -14.06 5.62
C TRP A 5 20.60 -13.95 4.53
N GLY A 6 20.85 -15.03 3.80
CA GLY A 6 21.82 -15.13 2.73
C GLY A 6 21.31 -14.60 1.38
N PRO A 7 22.15 -14.74 0.34
CA PRO A 7 21.83 -14.26 -0.99
C PRO A 7 20.56 -14.96 -1.52
N PRO A 8 19.71 -14.22 -2.26
CA PRO A 8 18.49 -14.78 -2.78
C PRO A 8 18.82 -15.76 -3.92
N PRO A 9 17.94 -16.74 -4.21
CA PRO A 9 18.14 -17.58 -5.38
C PRO A 9 18.10 -16.74 -6.65
N VAL A 10 19.02 -16.99 -7.58
CA VAL A 10 18.95 -16.40 -8.91
C VAL A 10 17.78 -17.03 -9.67
N ILE A 11 16.92 -16.19 -10.25
CA ILE A 11 15.81 -16.63 -11.08
C ILE A 11 15.90 -16.03 -12.48
N HIS A 12 15.39 -16.78 -13.45
CA HIS A 12 15.26 -16.35 -14.84
C HIS A 12 13.78 -16.21 -15.18
N GLY A 13 13.45 -15.16 -15.92
CA GLY A 13 12.10 -14.89 -16.40
C GLY A 13 12.06 -14.68 -17.91
N GLU A 14 10.85 -14.70 -18.44
CA GLU A 14 10.56 -14.47 -19.85
C GLU A 14 10.81 -13.00 -20.24
N PRO A 15 11.79 -12.69 -21.12
CA PRO A 15 12.14 -11.30 -21.45
C PRO A 15 10.97 -10.49 -22.00
N TRP A 16 10.13 -11.10 -22.85
CA TRP A 16 9.00 -10.43 -23.48
C TRP A 16 7.93 -10.03 -22.44
N TRP A 17 7.69 -10.87 -21.42
CA TRP A 17 6.75 -10.57 -20.35
C TRP A 17 7.29 -9.44 -19.46
N ALA A 18 8.57 -9.50 -19.12
CA ALA A 18 9.24 -8.49 -18.32
C ALA A 18 9.12 -7.08 -18.94
N TRP A 19 9.37 -6.96 -20.26
CA TRP A 19 9.20 -5.70 -20.99
C TRP A 19 7.74 -5.29 -21.15
N THR A 20 6.81 -6.25 -21.25
CA THR A 20 5.37 -5.96 -21.25
C THR A 20 4.92 -5.31 -19.94
N VAL A 21 5.36 -5.85 -18.81
CA VAL A 21 5.08 -5.28 -17.48
C VAL A 21 5.68 -3.87 -17.37
N VAL A 22 6.93 -3.67 -17.79
CA VAL A 22 7.54 -2.33 -17.82
C VAL A 22 6.72 -1.36 -18.67
N ALA A 23 6.28 -1.76 -19.87
CA ALA A 23 5.47 -0.90 -20.75
C ALA A 23 4.14 -0.50 -20.11
N ILE A 24 3.46 -1.44 -19.44
CA ILE A 24 2.22 -1.17 -18.70
C ILE A 24 2.49 -0.16 -17.58
N LEU A 25 3.52 -0.39 -16.76
CA LEU A 25 3.82 0.47 -15.62
C LEU A 25 4.27 1.88 -16.04
N VAL A 26 5.05 2.01 -17.12
CA VAL A 26 5.40 3.31 -17.71
C VAL A 26 4.15 4.04 -18.21
N THR A 27 3.18 3.32 -18.79
CA THR A 27 1.91 3.90 -19.20
C THR A 27 1.10 4.40 -18.00
N CYS A 28 1.02 3.60 -16.93
CA CYS A 28 0.37 4.00 -15.67
C CYS A 28 1.05 5.22 -15.04
N LEU A 29 2.38 5.28 -15.07
CA LEU A 29 3.17 6.45 -14.65
C LEU A 29 2.80 7.69 -15.46
N ALA A 30 2.78 7.58 -16.80
CA ALA A 30 2.43 8.69 -17.67
C ALA A 30 1.01 9.21 -17.39
N ILE A 31 0.04 8.31 -17.24
CA ILE A 31 -1.34 8.66 -16.86
C ILE A 31 -1.37 9.38 -15.50
N SER A 32 -0.64 8.88 -14.51
CA SER A 32 -0.57 9.48 -13.17
C SER A 32 0.03 10.88 -13.21
N LEU A 33 1.12 11.09 -13.97
CA LEU A 33 1.74 12.39 -14.15
C LEU A 33 0.79 13.39 -14.84
N ILE A 34 0.09 12.94 -15.88
CA ILE A 34 -0.93 13.75 -16.58
C ILE A 34 -2.04 14.14 -15.61
N TRP A 35 -2.53 13.19 -14.80
CA TRP A 35 -3.59 13.42 -13.83
C TRP A 35 -3.16 14.43 -12.74
N VAL A 36 -1.98 14.26 -12.16
CA VAL A 36 -1.46 15.18 -11.14
C VAL A 36 -1.14 16.56 -11.72
N GLY A 37 -0.59 16.61 -12.94
CA GLY A 37 -0.41 17.86 -13.70
C GLY A 37 -1.74 18.58 -13.94
N TRP A 38 -2.76 17.86 -14.38
CA TRP A 38 -4.11 18.41 -14.59
C TRP A 38 -4.73 18.94 -13.29
N MET A 39 -4.60 18.22 -12.17
CA MET A 39 -5.07 18.69 -10.86
C MET A 39 -4.33 19.95 -10.40
N THR A 40 -3.04 20.06 -10.70
CA THR A 40 -2.24 21.25 -10.43
C THR A 40 -2.73 22.44 -11.24
N LEU A 41 -2.99 22.25 -12.54
CA LEU A 41 -3.55 23.28 -13.42
C LEU A 41 -4.95 23.74 -12.97
N ARG A 42 -5.76 22.81 -12.44
CA ARG A 42 -7.08 23.09 -11.86
C ARG A 42 -7.02 23.70 -10.45
N ARG A 43 -5.82 23.93 -9.89
CA ARG A 43 -5.60 24.45 -8.54
C ARG A 43 -6.30 23.61 -7.46
N HIS A 44 -6.28 22.30 -7.62
CA HIS A 44 -6.81 21.39 -6.61
C HIS A 44 -6.06 21.59 -5.28
N GLU A 45 -6.79 21.63 -4.17
CA GLU A 45 -6.25 21.96 -2.84
C GLU A 45 -5.16 20.99 -2.35
N ASP A 46 -5.18 19.76 -2.86
CA ASP A 46 -4.25 18.68 -2.48
C ASP A 46 -3.23 18.33 -3.56
N ALA A 47 -3.11 19.13 -4.62
CA ALA A 47 -2.18 18.88 -5.72
C ALA A 47 -0.72 18.70 -5.23
N LEU A 48 -0.29 19.51 -4.25
CA LEU A 48 1.05 19.37 -3.66
C LEU A 48 1.22 18.02 -2.95
N MET A 49 0.22 17.54 -2.23
CA MET A 49 0.26 16.24 -1.57
C MET A 49 0.46 15.12 -2.58
N TYR A 50 -0.22 15.22 -3.73
CA TYR A 50 -0.14 14.24 -4.79
C TYR A 50 1.26 14.16 -5.41
N TRP A 51 1.87 15.33 -5.70
CA TRP A 51 3.26 15.38 -6.15
C TRP A 51 4.23 14.76 -5.14
N LEU A 52 4.05 15.04 -3.84
CA LEU A 52 4.94 14.53 -2.79
C LEU A 52 4.79 13.03 -2.55
N ILE A 53 3.59 12.48 -2.73
CA ILE A 53 3.36 11.03 -2.69
C ILE A 53 3.92 10.35 -3.95
N MET A 54 3.79 10.96 -5.14
CA MET A 54 4.51 10.46 -6.33
C MET A 54 6.03 10.49 -6.13
N LEU A 55 6.58 11.55 -5.53
CA LEU A 55 7.99 11.65 -5.18
C LEU A 55 8.41 10.48 -4.26
N SER A 56 7.59 10.14 -3.26
CA SER A 56 7.79 8.97 -2.42
C SER A 56 7.88 7.67 -3.23
N GLY A 57 6.96 7.49 -4.17
CA GLY A 57 6.88 6.31 -5.05
C GLY A 57 8.08 6.14 -5.97
N VAL A 58 8.75 7.22 -6.38
CA VAL A 58 9.97 7.14 -7.22
C VAL A 58 11.27 7.12 -6.43
N THR A 59 11.24 7.41 -5.12
CA THR A 59 12.46 7.54 -4.29
C THR A 59 12.45 6.60 -3.10
N VAL A 60 11.72 6.94 -2.04
CA VAL A 60 11.83 6.29 -0.73
C VAL A 60 11.27 4.87 -0.75
N LEU A 61 10.10 4.68 -1.37
CA LEU A 61 9.47 3.35 -1.40
C LEU A 61 10.36 2.30 -2.10
N PRO A 62 10.80 2.49 -3.35
CA PRO A 62 11.51 1.44 -4.06
C PRO A 62 12.98 1.26 -3.66
N TYR A 63 13.66 2.31 -3.19
CA TYR A 63 15.09 2.23 -2.90
C TYR A 63 15.39 2.12 -1.40
N PHE A 64 14.40 2.38 -0.54
CA PHE A 64 14.56 2.23 0.91
C PHE A 64 13.62 1.19 1.48
N VAL A 65 12.32 1.20 1.18
CA VAL A 65 11.37 0.26 1.82
C VAL A 65 11.41 -1.13 1.19
N GLU A 66 11.26 -1.19 -0.13
CA GLU A 66 11.18 -2.42 -0.90
C GLU A 66 12.35 -3.39 -0.64
N PRO A 67 13.63 -2.98 -0.70
CA PRO A 67 14.74 -3.92 -0.57
C PRO A 67 14.71 -4.64 0.78
N TRP A 68 14.33 -3.95 1.86
CA TRP A 68 14.21 -4.57 3.18
C TRP A 68 13.01 -5.52 3.27
N LEU A 69 11.89 -5.16 2.65
CA LEU A 69 10.73 -6.05 2.58
C LEU A 69 10.99 -7.28 1.72
N ASP A 70 11.80 -7.18 0.67
CA ASP A 70 12.23 -8.34 -0.12
C ASP A 70 13.14 -9.27 0.68
N VAL A 71 14.02 -8.71 1.51
CA VAL A 71 14.85 -9.51 2.41
C VAL A 71 13.98 -10.27 3.41
N ILE A 72 13.07 -9.58 4.08
CA ILE A 72 12.24 -10.12 5.17
C ILE A 72 11.11 -11.02 4.63
N GLY A 73 10.57 -10.68 3.45
CA GLY A 73 9.52 -11.43 2.76
C GLY A 73 10.04 -12.61 1.94
N ALA A 74 11.38 -12.76 1.84
CA ALA A 74 12.03 -13.72 0.97
C ALA A 74 11.52 -13.62 -0.48
N THR A 75 11.52 -12.40 -1.01
CA THR A 75 11.17 -12.11 -2.40
C THR A 75 12.45 -11.93 -3.22
N THR A 76 12.42 -12.38 -4.46
CA THR A 76 13.47 -12.10 -5.43
C THR A 76 12.90 -11.91 -6.83
N TYR A 77 13.71 -11.34 -7.72
CA TYR A 77 13.32 -10.92 -9.05
C TYR A 77 14.28 -11.44 -10.10
N MET A 78 13.81 -11.51 -11.35
CA MET A 78 14.65 -11.93 -12.47
C MET A 78 15.87 -11.03 -12.67
N THR A 79 16.97 -11.61 -13.12
CA THR A 79 18.23 -10.88 -13.38
C THR A 79 18.69 -10.94 -14.84
N ASN A 80 17.97 -11.65 -15.72
CA ASN A 80 18.45 -11.96 -17.07
C ASN A 80 18.01 -11.01 -18.17
N ALA A 81 17.00 -10.16 -17.97
CA ALA A 81 16.42 -9.37 -19.07
C ALA A 81 16.21 -7.89 -18.80
N LEU A 82 16.08 -7.49 -17.53
CA LEU A 82 15.82 -6.09 -17.17
C LEU A 82 17.06 -5.48 -16.50
N PRO A 83 17.34 -4.19 -16.73
CA PRO A 83 18.30 -3.46 -15.92
C PRO A 83 17.86 -3.50 -14.45
N TYR A 84 18.80 -3.76 -13.55
CA TYR A 84 18.54 -3.79 -12.11
C TYR A 84 19.68 -3.13 -11.34
N VAL A 85 19.36 -2.66 -10.14
CA VAL A 85 20.34 -2.27 -9.12
C VAL A 85 20.32 -3.30 -8.00
N THR A 86 21.43 -3.49 -7.30
CA THR A 86 21.46 -4.37 -6.13
C THR A 86 21.47 -3.52 -4.86
N ILE A 87 20.46 -3.70 -4.01
CA ILE A 87 20.37 -3.05 -2.69
C ILE A 87 20.07 -4.12 -1.66
N ALA A 88 20.81 -4.13 -0.54
CA ALA A 88 20.68 -5.16 0.51
C ALA A 88 20.74 -6.60 -0.04
N ASP A 89 21.66 -6.86 -0.98
CA ASP A 89 21.82 -8.14 -1.69
C ASP A 89 20.56 -8.62 -2.44
N ARG A 90 19.63 -7.71 -2.76
CA ARG A 90 18.45 -7.99 -3.58
C ARG A 90 18.59 -7.30 -4.94
N PRO A 91 18.47 -8.06 -6.06
CA PRO A 91 18.37 -7.44 -7.36
C PRO A 91 17.01 -6.74 -7.46
N LEU A 92 16.99 -5.47 -7.83
CA LEU A 92 15.80 -4.65 -7.99
C LEU A 92 15.70 -4.20 -9.45
N PRO A 93 15.00 -4.97 -10.29
CA PRO A 93 14.83 -4.61 -11.69
C PRO A 93 13.97 -3.36 -11.84
N ILE A 94 14.14 -2.67 -12.96
CA ILE A 94 13.49 -1.37 -13.24
C ILE A 94 11.96 -1.38 -13.11
N PHE A 95 11.31 -2.54 -13.21
CA PHE A 95 9.85 -2.62 -13.01
C PHE A 95 9.44 -2.38 -11.55
N VAL A 96 10.27 -2.76 -10.57
CA VAL A 96 9.99 -2.62 -9.13
C VAL A 96 9.75 -1.16 -8.73
N PRO A 97 10.64 -0.19 -9.06
CA PRO A 97 10.34 1.21 -8.82
C PRO A 97 9.10 1.69 -9.57
N LEU A 98 8.84 1.19 -10.78
CA LEU A 98 7.66 1.58 -11.55
C LEU A 98 6.33 1.10 -10.94
N VAL A 99 6.32 -0.06 -10.27
CA VAL A 99 5.15 -0.53 -9.49
C VAL A 99 4.80 0.49 -8.41
N TRP A 100 5.79 0.95 -7.66
CA TRP A 100 5.58 1.92 -6.58
C TRP A 100 5.03 3.27 -7.06
N VAL A 101 5.34 3.67 -8.31
CA VAL A 101 4.75 4.89 -8.88
C VAL A 101 3.30 4.72 -9.30
N GLY A 102 2.83 3.52 -9.63
CA GLY A 102 1.40 3.24 -9.87
C GLY A 102 0.61 3.13 -8.56
N THR A 103 1.25 2.59 -7.52
CA THR A 103 0.66 2.39 -6.20
C THR A 103 0.39 3.70 -5.45
N ALA A 104 1.31 4.67 -5.52
CA ALA A 104 1.17 5.94 -4.79
C ALA A 104 -0.08 6.76 -5.21
N PRO A 105 -0.38 6.96 -6.51
CA PRO A 105 -1.62 7.54 -7.00
C PRO A 105 -2.88 6.78 -6.57
N THR A 106 -2.80 5.46 -6.48
CA THR A 106 -3.94 4.63 -6.05
C THR A 106 -4.30 4.91 -4.58
N ALA A 107 -3.31 5.12 -3.70
CA ALA A 107 -3.56 5.53 -2.32
C ALA A 107 -4.27 6.90 -2.23
N LEU A 108 -4.02 7.78 -3.20
CA LEU A 108 -4.67 9.09 -3.28
C LEU A 108 -6.14 8.99 -3.73
N LEU A 109 -6.48 7.99 -4.55
CA LEU A 109 -7.89 7.69 -4.85
C LEU A 109 -8.65 7.27 -3.58
N VAL A 110 -8.04 6.42 -2.75
CA VAL A 110 -8.62 6.00 -1.47
C VAL A 110 -8.72 7.17 -0.50
N TYR A 111 -7.72 8.05 -0.47
CA TYR A 111 -7.75 9.29 0.30
C TYR A 111 -8.96 10.17 -0.09
N GLU A 112 -9.22 10.32 -1.39
CA GLU A 112 -10.40 11.04 -1.89
C GLU A 112 -11.71 10.34 -1.51
N MET A 113 -11.76 9.01 -1.53
CA MET A 113 -12.94 8.26 -1.04
C MET A 113 -13.23 8.59 0.43
N ILE A 114 -12.20 8.65 1.28
CA ILE A 114 -12.36 9.01 2.70
C ILE A 114 -12.84 10.46 2.83
N LYS A 115 -12.19 11.41 2.13
CA LYS A 115 -12.60 12.83 2.16
C LYS A 115 -14.04 13.05 1.74
N LYS A 116 -14.50 12.30 0.72
CA LYS A 116 -15.88 12.34 0.22
C LYS A 116 -16.87 11.62 1.12
N GLY A 117 -16.45 11.13 2.29
CA GLY A 117 -17.34 10.50 3.26
C GLY A 117 -17.90 9.16 2.77
N TRP A 118 -17.16 8.40 1.97
CA TRP A 118 -17.61 7.10 1.50
C TRP A 118 -17.78 6.11 2.67
N ALA A 119 -18.70 5.16 2.52
CA ALA A 119 -19.02 4.19 3.55
C ALA A 119 -17.80 3.34 3.94
N ALA A 120 -17.73 2.92 5.21
CA ALA A 120 -16.64 2.08 5.71
C ALA A 120 -16.50 0.78 4.90
N TRP A 121 -17.64 0.18 4.53
CA TRP A 121 -17.65 -1.03 3.71
C TRP A 121 -16.99 -0.84 2.34
N THR A 122 -17.01 0.36 1.77
CA THR A 122 -16.36 0.63 0.49
C THR A 122 -14.84 0.59 0.62
N LEU A 123 -14.28 1.06 1.74
CA LEU A 123 -12.83 0.97 1.99
C LEU A 123 -12.39 -0.46 2.26
N ILE A 124 -13.19 -1.22 3.01
CA ILE A 124 -12.93 -2.64 3.30
C ILE A 124 -13.01 -3.45 2.00
N SER A 125 -14.06 -3.24 1.21
CA SER A 125 -14.24 -3.91 -0.09
C SER A 125 -13.13 -3.55 -1.05
N PHE A 126 -12.71 -2.28 -1.09
CA PHE A 126 -11.57 -1.85 -1.89
C PHE A 126 -10.31 -2.62 -1.49
N ALA A 127 -9.96 -2.69 -0.21
CA ALA A 127 -8.76 -3.38 0.25
C ALA A 127 -8.74 -4.87 -0.16
N VAL A 128 -9.88 -5.56 -0.03
CA VAL A 128 -9.97 -6.99 -0.37
C VAL A 128 -9.96 -7.20 -1.89
N ILE A 129 -10.80 -6.48 -2.64
CA ILE A 129 -10.92 -6.68 -4.09
C ILE A 129 -9.65 -6.24 -4.81
N PHE A 130 -9.11 -5.07 -4.45
CA PHE A 130 -7.85 -4.60 -5.01
C PHE A 130 -6.69 -5.52 -4.62
N GLY A 131 -6.63 -5.97 -3.36
CA GLY A 131 -5.61 -6.91 -2.90
C GLY A 131 -5.63 -8.23 -3.68
N ILE A 132 -6.81 -8.80 -3.91
CA ILE A 132 -6.96 -10.00 -4.76
C ILE A 132 -6.53 -9.71 -6.21
N GLY A 133 -6.91 -8.57 -6.77
CA GLY A 133 -6.53 -8.17 -8.13
C GLY A 133 -5.00 -8.04 -8.29
N GLU A 134 -4.33 -7.38 -7.35
CA GLU A 134 -2.87 -7.31 -7.30
C GLU A 134 -2.24 -8.70 -7.17
N CYS A 135 -2.77 -9.57 -6.29
CA CYS A 135 -2.25 -10.92 -6.16
C CYS A 135 -2.40 -11.75 -7.44
N ILE A 136 -3.45 -11.54 -8.24
CA ILE A 136 -3.54 -12.17 -9.57
C ILE A 136 -2.38 -11.69 -10.46
N GLY A 137 -2.07 -10.39 -10.45
CA GLY A 137 -0.91 -9.84 -11.14
C GLY A 137 0.41 -10.46 -10.68
N GLU A 138 0.61 -10.60 -9.37
CA GLU A 138 1.78 -11.26 -8.78
C GLU A 138 1.86 -12.76 -9.12
N MET A 139 0.73 -13.46 -9.18
CA MET A 139 0.68 -14.86 -9.61
C MET A 139 1.13 -15.00 -11.06
N VAL A 140 0.68 -14.11 -11.95
CA VAL A 140 1.10 -14.06 -13.36
C VAL A 140 2.60 -13.73 -13.46
N ASN A 141 3.07 -12.75 -12.69
CA ASN A 141 4.49 -12.39 -12.64
C ASN A 141 5.36 -13.55 -12.11
N SER A 142 4.85 -14.30 -11.13
CA SER A 142 5.51 -15.49 -10.60
C SER A 142 5.54 -16.62 -11.62
N HIS A 143 4.46 -16.80 -12.39
CA HIS A 143 4.36 -17.80 -13.45
C HIS A 143 5.39 -17.58 -14.56
N PHE A 144 5.57 -16.33 -15.01
CA PHE A 144 6.55 -15.96 -16.04
C PHE A 144 7.97 -15.72 -15.51
N GLY A 145 8.22 -16.02 -14.23
CA GLY A 145 9.54 -15.93 -13.60
C GLY A 145 10.05 -14.50 -13.37
N LEU A 146 9.17 -13.49 -13.41
CA LEU A 146 9.53 -12.09 -13.14
C LEU A 146 9.85 -11.87 -11.65
N MET A 147 9.13 -12.56 -10.77
CA MET A 147 9.33 -12.54 -9.32
C MET A 147 9.14 -13.92 -8.69
N ARG A 148 9.63 -14.11 -7.46
CA ARG A 148 9.43 -15.34 -6.70
C ARG A 148 9.48 -15.09 -5.20
N TYR A 149 8.49 -15.61 -4.49
CA TYR A 149 8.56 -15.81 -3.05
C TYR A 149 9.19 -17.18 -2.74
N TYR A 150 10.38 -17.18 -2.17
CA TYR A 150 11.13 -18.39 -1.87
C TYR A 150 11.08 -18.74 -0.37
N SER A 151 11.29 -20.01 -0.04
CA SER A 151 11.28 -20.53 1.35
C SER A 151 9.99 -20.34 2.15
N ASN A 152 8.94 -19.77 1.56
CA ASN A 152 7.63 -19.61 2.19
C ASN A 152 6.75 -20.85 1.91
N ASN A 153 6.21 -21.44 2.98
CA ASN A 153 5.35 -22.63 2.89
C ASN A 153 3.84 -22.30 2.85
N ALA A 154 3.46 -21.03 3.02
CA ALA A 154 2.08 -20.55 3.02
C ALA A 154 1.78 -19.68 1.79
N LEU A 155 1.90 -20.30 0.61
CA LEU A 155 1.71 -19.67 -0.68
C LEU A 155 0.40 -20.15 -1.34
N VAL A 156 -0.36 -19.21 -1.90
CA VAL A 156 -1.49 -19.44 -2.79
C VAL A 156 -1.02 -19.14 -4.21
N TYR A 157 -0.91 -20.16 -5.06
CA TYR A 157 -0.41 -20.02 -6.44
C TYR A 157 0.91 -19.22 -6.57
N GLY A 158 1.82 -19.39 -5.60
CA GLY A 158 3.13 -18.73 -5.59
C GLY A 158 3.17 -17.40 -4.83
N VAL A 159 2.03 -16.89 -4.34
CA VAL A 159 1.91 -15.60 -3.62
C VAL A 159 1.61 -15.83 -2.13
N PRO A 160 2.22 -15.09 -1.19
CA PRO A 160 1.93 -15.22 0.24
C PRO A 160 0.46 -14.96 0.56
N LEU A 161 -0.14 -15.83 1.38
CA LEU A 161 -1.53 -15.67 1.81
C LEU A 161 -1.83 -14.27 2.39
N PRO A 162 -0.96 -13.64 3.21
CA PRO A 162 -1.23 -12.30 3.73
C PRO A 162 -1.36 -11.21 2.65
N SER A 163 -0.69 -11.37 1.49
CA SER A 163 -0.71 -10.40 0.40
C SER A 163 -2.13 -10.15 -0.15
N LEU A 164 -3.02 -11.15 -0.06
CA LEU A 164 -4.42 -11.06 -0.53
C LEU A 164 -5.18 -9.88 0.07
N VAL A 165 -4.84 -9.51 1.31
CA VAL A 165 -5.42 -8.34 1.98
C VAL A 165 -4.40 -7.23 2.13
N GLN A 166 -3.13 -7.55 2.38
CA GLN A 166 -2.09 -6.56 2.62
C GLN A 166 -1.94 -5.59 1.44
N ASN A 167 -1.99 -6.08 0.20
CA ASN A 167 -1.74 -5.26 -1.00
C ASN A 167 -2.78 -4.15 -1.20
N GLY A 168 -4.05 -4.40 -0.93
CA GLY A 168 -5.07 -3.35 -0.92
C GLY A 168 -5.16 -2.63 0.43
N GLY A 169 -4.84 -3.32 1.52
CA GLY A 169 -4.94 -2.80 2.88
C GLY A 169 -3.96 -1.68 3.15
N PHE A 170 -2.71 -1.77 2.69
CA PHE A 170 -1.74 -0.71 2.90
C PHE A 170 -2.15 0.60 2.23
N LEU A 171 -2.85 0.55 1.09
CA LEU A 171 -3.38 1.74 0.42
C LEU A 171 -4.42 2.46 1.30
N VAL A 172 -5.30 1.69 1.96
CA VAL A 172 -6.25 2.22 2.94
C VAL A 172 -5.52 2.82 4.15
N MET A 173 -4.47 2.16 4.64
CA MET A 173 -3.68 2.67 5.77
C MET A 173 -2.95 3.97 5.42
N ILE A 174 -2.32 4.05 4.26
CA ILE A 174 -1.67 5.27 3.77
C ILE A 174 -2.70 6.40 3.65
N ALA A 175 -3.83 6.14 3.00
CA ALA A 175 -4.91 7.11 2.84
C ALA A 175 -5.46 7.61 4.19
N TRP A 176 -5.64 6.69 5.15
CA TRP A 176 -6.09 7.01 6.50
C TRP A 176 -5.08 7.91 7.23
N VAL A 177 -3.79 7.59 7.17
CA VAL A 177 -2.76 8.44 7.79
C VAL A 177 -2.73 9.81 7.11
N LEU A 178 -2.85 9.88 5.79
CA LEU A 178 -2.91 11.15 5.05
C LEU A 178 -4.07 12.03 5.51
N VAL A 179 -5.29 11.51 5.70
CA VAL A 179 -6.42 12.32 6.20
C VAL A 179 -6.23 12.76 7.66
N VAL A 180 -5.53 11.97 8.48
CA VAL A 180 -5.21 12.32 9.87
C VAL A 180 -4.23 13.49 9.93
N ILE A 181 -3.16 13.45 9.12
CA ILE A 181 -2.11 14.46 9.18
C ILE A 181 -2.44 15.72 8.38
N ARG A 182 -3.29 15.62 7.36
CA ARG A 182 -3.59 16.72 6.42
C ARG A 182 -3.93 18.06 7.09
N PRO A 183 -4.78 18.12 8.15
CA PRO A 183 -5.11 19.40 8.82
C PRO A 183 -3.90 20.11 9.44
N HIS A 184 -2.82 19.37 9.69
CA HIS A 184 -1.61 19.84 10.34
C HIS A 184 -0.51 20.26 9.34
N MET A 185 -0.73 20.04 8.03
CA MET A 185 0.23 20.30 6.97
C MET A 185 0.22 21.77 6.55
N ARG A 186 1.24 22.52 6.97
CA ARG A 186 1.47 23.93 6.63
C ARG A 186 2.98 24.21 6.52
N GLY A 187 3.37 25.05 5.55
CA GLY A 187 4.76 25.47 5.36
C GLY A 187 5.73 24.29 5.24
N TYR A 188 6.83 24.30 5.99
CA TYR A 188 7.87 23.27 5.94
C TYR A 188 7.37 21.86 6.33
N ARG A 189 6.24 21.73 7.02
CA ARG A 189 5.70 20.42 7.44
C ARG A 189 5.33 19.52 6.27
N TRP A 190 5.11 20.09 5.08
CA TRP A 190 4.90 19.33 3.85
C TRP A 190 6.08 18.40 3.50
N ALA A 191 7.29 18.70 3.99
CA ALA A 191 8.47 17.86 3.79
C ALA A 191 8.33 16.43 4.38
N ILE A 192 7.34 16.19 5.27
CA ILE A 192 7.10 14.85 5.81
C ILE A 192 6.33 13.94 4.85
N ILE A 193 5.53 14.49 3.92
CA ILE A 193 4.62 13.70 3.07
C ILE A 193 5.34 12.59 2.28
N PRO A 194 6.54 12.82 1.70
CA PRO A 194 7.27 11.75 1.02
C PRO A 194 7.62 10.54 1.92
N PHE A 195 7.56 10.67 3.24
CA PHE A 195 7.85 9.59 4.19
C PHE A 195 6.59 8.92 4.76
N VAL A 196 5.41 9.49 4.51
CA VAL A 196 4.15 8.99 5.08
C VAL A 196 3.78 7.64 4.51
N ALA A 197 3.81 7.48 3.18
CA ALA A 197 3.52 6.21 2.54
C ALA A 197 4.50 5.09 2.99
N PRO A 198 5.83 5.31 2.94
CA PRO A 198 6.83 4.41 3.52
C PRO A 198 6.55 4.02 4.96
N GLY A 199 6.34 5.02 5.83
CA GLY A 199 6.16 4.79 7.25
C GLY A 199 4.87 4.04 7.57
N ALA A 200 3.77 4.41 6.93
CA ALA A 200 2.48 3.74 7.12
C ALA A 200 2.53 2.29 6.60
N TYR A 201 3.14 2.05 5.45
CA TYR A 201 3.28 0.72 4.89
C TYR A 201 4.18 -0.18 5.74
N LEU A 202 5.34 0.33 6.18
CA LEU A 202 6.23 -0.39 7.09
C LEU A 202 5.55 -0.70 8.42
N ALA A 203 4.90 0.28 9.05
CA ALA A 203 4.20 0.07 10.32
C ALA A 203 3.10 -0.99 10.18
N TYR A 204 2.29 -0.90 9.12
CA TYR A 204 1.25 -1.88 8.82
C TYR A 204 1.84 -3.28 8.63
N THR A 205 2.88 -3.41 7.81
CA THR A 205 3.53 -4.69 7.51
C THR A 205 4.21 -5.30 8.74
N ILE A 206 4.88 -4.49 9.55
CA ILE A 206 5.53 -4.92 10.79
C ILE A 206 4.50 -5.42 11.80
N ILE A 207 3.38 -4.73 11.95
CA ILE A 207 2.35 -5.11 12.93
C ILE A 207 1.56 -6.33 12.46
N CYS A 208 1.18 -6.37 11.19
CA CYS A 208 0.21 -7.34 10.68
C CYS A 208 0.86 -8.57 10.03
N THR A 209 2.06 -8.46 9.45
CA THR A 209 2.67 -9.52 8.61
C THR A 209 4.00 -10.05 9.15
N LEU A 210 4.68 -9.33 10.04
CA LEU A 210 5.97 -9.75 10.60
C LEU A 210 5.99 -11.18 11.19
N PRO A 211 4.94 -11.66 11.89
CA PRO A 211 4.93 -13.05 12.36
C PRO A 211 5.09 -14.06 11.21
N ASN A 212 4.48 -13.81 10.05
CA ASN A 212 4.63 -14.66 8.87
C ASN A 212 6.05 -14.63 8.32
N TYR A 213 6.71 -13.47 8.32
CA TYR A 213 8.11 -13.36 7.92
C TYR A 213 9.05 -14.14 8.85
N PHE A 214 8.83 -14.09 10.16
CA PHE A 214 9.57 -14.97 11.08
C PHE A 214 9.33 -16.45 10.78
N ALA A 215 8.11 -16.85 10.41
CA ALA A 215 7.83 -18.23 10.03
C ALA A 215 8.64 -18.69 8.82
N ILE A 216 8.87 -17.81 7.84
CA ILE A 216 9.71 -18.05 6.65
C ILE A 216 11.18 -18.24 7.07
N HIS A 217 11.72 -17.32 7.86
CA HIS A 217 13.13 -17.35 8.26
C HIS A 217 13.47 -18.47 9.25
N LEU A 218 12.52 -18.84 10.12
CA LEU A 218 12.64 -20.02 10.99
C LEU A 218 12.44 -21.34 10.25
N GLY A 219 12.00 -21.30 8.98
CA GLY A 219 11.78 -22.50 8.19
C GLY A 219 10.71 -23.41 8.77
N LEU A 220 9.64 -22.83 9.30
CA LEU A 220 8.54 -23.59 9.88
C LEU A 220 7.93 -24.54 8.85
N ARG A 221 7.43 -25.68 9.32
CA ARG A 221 6.72 -26.64 8.48
C ARG A 221 5.41 -26.05 7.95
N PRO A 222 4.81 -26.62 6.88
CA PRO A 222 3.62 -26.06 6.25
C PRO A 222 2.47 -25.75 7.22
N GLY A 223 2.08 -26.67 8.10
CA GLY A 223 0.96 -26.45 9.04
C GLY A 223 1.09 -25.17 9.88
N PRO A 224 2.16 -25.01 10.68
CA PRO A 224 2.42 -23.77 11.42
C PRO A 224 2.54 -22.52 10.53
N SER A 225 3.17 -22.62 9.36
CA SER A 225 3.27 -21.48 8.42
C SER A 225 1.88 -21.02 7.96
N TRP A 226 1.00 -21.94 7.59
CA TRP A 226 -0.38 -21.62 7.18
C TRP A 226 -1.21 -21.02 8.31
N ALA A 227 -1.05 -21.51 9.54
CA ALA A 227 -1.73 -20.95 10.71
C ALA A 227 -1.29 -19.49 10.96
N ILE A 228 0.01 -19.21 10.95
CA ILE A 228 0.55 -17.86 11.13
C ILE A 228 0.15 -16.95 9.97
N ALA A 229 0.22 -17.43 8.73
CA ALA A 229 -0.19 -16.68 7.55
C ALA A 229 -1.68 -16.31 7.61
N SER A 230 -2.53 -17.22 8.07
CA SER A 230 -3.98 -16.97 8.25
C SER A 230 -4.22 -15.91 9.33
N LEU A 231 -3.50 -15.99 10.45
CA LEU A 231 -3.55 -14.96 11.49
C LEU A 231 -3.10 -13.60 10.96
N CYS A 232 -1.98 -13.53 10.24
CA CYS A 232 -1.51 -12.31 9.61
C CYS A 232 -2.52 -11.74 8.62
N THR A 233 -3.16 -12.59 7.82
CA THR A 233 -4.22 -12.17 6.90
C THR A 233 -5.40 -11.54 7.64
N ALA A 234 -5.83 -12.16 8.75
CA ALA A 234 -6.89 -11.62 9.61
C ALA A 234 -6.47 -10.30 10.27
N LEU A 235 -5.22 -10.16 10.72
CA LEU A 235 -4.69 -8.92 11.29
C LEU A 235 -4.63 -7.79 10.26
N ASN A 236 -4.22 -8.11 9.02
CA ASN A 236 -4.22 -7.17 7.90
C ASN A 236 -5.64 -6.63 7.65
N LEU A 237 -6.65 -7.51 7.62
CA LEU A 237 -8.05 -7.11 7.46
C LEU A 237 -8.56 -6.31 8.66
N LEU A 238 -8.24 -6.74 9.88
CA LEU A 238 -8.68 -6.07 11.11
C LEU A 238 -8.15 -4.63 11.16
N ALA A 239 -6.89 -4.39 10.80
CA ALA A 239 -6.33 -3.05 10.75
C ALA A 239 -7.04 -2.15 9.72
N VAL A 240 -7.41 -2.69 8.56
CA VAL A 240 -8.25 -1.98 7.57
C VAL A 240 -9.62 -1.64 8.15
N VAL A 241 -10.27 -2.57 8.85
CA VAL A 241 -11.56 -2.35 9.52
C VAL A 241 -11.42 -1.24 10.57
N ILE A 242 -10.38 -1.28 11.41
CA ILE A 242 -10.12 -0.24 12.43
C ILE A 242 -9.92 1.13 11.76
N ALA A 243 -9.13 1.22 10.69
CA ALA A 243 -8.92 2.46 9.96
C ALA A 243 -10.24 2.98 9.34
N ALA A 244 -11.02 2.09 8.70
CA ALA A 244 -12.29 2.42 8.08
C ALA A 244 -13.33 2.90 9.09
N TYR A 245 -13.36 2.34 10.30
CA TYR A 245 -14.26 2.76 11.38
C TYR A 245 -13.65 3.80 12.33
N SER A 246 -12.45 4.31 12.05
CA SER A 246 -11.79 5.28 12.92
C SER A 246 -12.62 6.57 13.08
N PRO A 247 -12.50 7.27 14.23
CA PRO A 247 -13.18 8.55 14.45
C PRO A 247 -12.85 9.60 13.37
N THR A 248 -11.66 9.54 12.78
CA THR A 248 -11.29 10.43 11.67
C THR A 248 -12.14 10.16 10.43
N CYS A 249 -12.26 8.90 10.00
CA CYS A 249 -13.11 8.55 8.86
C CYS A 249 -14.60 8.84 9.15
N GLN A 250 -15.07 8.59 10.38
CA GLN A 250 -16.44 8.92 10.78
C GLN A 250 -16.73 10.42 10.66
N ARG A 251 -15.82 11.30 11.14
CA ARG A 251 -15.99 12.76 11.01
C ARG A 251 -16.16 13.23 9.57
N TYR A 252 -15.43 12.65 8.61
CA TYR A 252 -15.63 12.99 7.20
C TYR A 252 -16.99 12.53 6.67
N ARG A 253 -17.45 11.33 7.07
CA ARG A 253 -18.79 10.84 6.72
C ARG A 253 -19.88 11.75 7.29
N ASP A 254 -19.76 12.12 8.56
CA ASP A 254 -20.73 12.96 9.25
C ASP A 254 -20.79 14.36 8.64
N ALA A 255 -19.64 14.95 8.30
CA ALA A 255 -19.56 16.26 7.65
C ALA A 255 -20.25 16.27 6.28
N VAL A 256 -20.03 15.24 5.47
CA VAL A 256 -20.70 15.09 4.17
C VAL A 256 -22.19 14.83 4.36
N GLY A 257 -22.56 13.96 5.31
CA GLY A 257 -23.95 13.68 5.67
C GLY A 257 -24.72 14.94 6.10
N ALA A 258 -24.12 15.79 6.92
CA ALA A 258 -24.68 17.08 7.34
C ALA A 258 -24.83 18.09 6.19
N THR A 259 -23.95 18.00 5.18
CA THR A 259 -24.02 18.85 3.98
C THR A 259 -25.16 18.41 3.04
N VAL A 260 -25.39 17.10 2.92
CA VAL A 260 -26.42 16.53 2.03
C VAL A 260 -27.83 16.57 2.65
N LEU A 261 -27.95 16.27 3.94
CA LEU A 261 -29.23 16.20 4.65
C LEU A 261 -29.64 17.54 5.30
N GLY A 262 -28.76 18.55 5.26
CA GLY A 262 -28.90 19.79 6.01
C GLY A 262 -28.62 19.60 7.52
N PRO A 263 -28.48 20.69 8.29
CA PRO A 263 -28.35 20.58 9.74
C PRO A 263 -29.61 19.90 10.29
N VAL A 264 -29.43 18.80 11.02
CA VAL A 264 -30.52 18.10 11.70
C VAL A 264 -31.22 19.12 12.60
N ARG A 265 -32.43 19.54 12.20
CA ARG A 265 -33.35 20.33 13.02
C ARG A 265 -33.73 19.47 14.23
N GLY A 266 -32.96 19.56 15.31
CA GLY A 266 -33.22 18.77 16.51
C GLY A 266 -32.07 18.70 17.52
N ALA A 267 -30.86 19.16 17.20
CA ALA A 267 -29.84 19.35 18.24
C ALA A 267 -30.31 20.45 19.20
N PRO A 268 -30.47 20.17 20.52
CA PRO A 268 -30.86 21.19 21.48
C PRO A 268 -29.82 22.29 21.44
N SER A 269 -30.24 23.52 21.14
CA SER A 269 -29.42 24.70 21.37
C SER A 269 -29.03 24.67 22.85
N LYS A 270 -27.75 24.44 23.15
CA LYS A 270 -27.25 24.76 24.48
C LYS A 270 -27.51 26.25 24.69
N GLN A 271 -28.50 26.55 25.54
CA GLN A 271 -28.76 27.91 25.98
C GLN A 271 -27.49 28.45 26.64
N PRO A 272 -27.11 29.71 26.40
CA PRO A 272 -26.07 30.36 27.18
C PRO A 272 -26.52 30.39 28.63
N VAL A 273 -25.70 29.83 29.52
CA VAL A 273 -25.86 30.02 30.97
C VAL A 273 -25.73 31.52 31.24
N PRO A 274 -26.71 32.18 31.89
CA PRO A 274 -26.57 33.57 32.27
C PRO A 274 -25.46 33.67 33.31
N VAL A 275 -24.49 34.54 33.05
CA VAL A 275 -23.53 34.97 34.07
C VAL A 275 -24.28 35.89 35.01
N ALA A 276 -24.40 35.48 36.27
CA ALA A 276 -24.73 36.33 37.41
C ALA A 276 -23.45 36.62 38.20
#